data_AF-I3QEU7-F1
#
_entry.id   AF-I3QEU7-F1
#
_cell.length_a   1.000
_cell.length_b   1.000
_cell.length_c   1.000
_cell.angle_alpha   90.00
_cell.angle_beta   90.00
_cell.angle_gamma   90.00
#
_symmetry.space_group_name_H-M   'P 1'
#
loop_
_entity.id
_entity.type
_entity.pdbx_description
1 polymer ?
#
loop_
_entity_poly.entity_id
_entity_poly.type
_entity_poly.pdbx_seq_one_letter_code
_entity_poly.pdbx_strand_id
1 'polypeptide(L)'
;LRFRATTGDAMGMNMITKGVDKALSVLQQHFPSMEILALSGNYCTDKKPSAVNWIDGRGKSVVAEATLLADVVEDTLKCTVDSLVSLNIDKNLVGSAMAGSVGGFNAQAANAVAAIFIATGQDPAQVVESSMCITTMSKAGNDLLISVTMPSIEVGVVGGGTGLAAQRGCLELIGCGGPSKESPGTNAQLLSRVVAAGVLSAELSLMSGL
;
A
#
# COMPACT_ATOMS: atom_id res chain seq x y z
N LEU A 1 -4.89 8.82 21.18
CA LEU A 1 -6.04 8.95 20.24
C LEU A 1 -5.54 8.68 18.82
N ARG A 2 -6.24 7.86 18.01
CA ARG A 2 -5.88 7.59 16.59
C ARG A 2 -7.00 8.09 15.68
N PHE A 3 -6.90 9.35 15.26
CA PHE A 3 -7.89 9.95 14.37
C PHE A 3 -7.78 9.37 12.95
N ARG A 4 -8.92 9.16 12.31
CA ARG A 4 -9.03 8.72 10.91
C ARG A 4 -10.06 9.58 10.20
N ALA A 5 -9.73 10.01 9.00
CA ALA A 5 -10.66 10.72 8.13
C ALA A 5 -10.30 10.47 6.66
N THR A 6 -11.24 10.74 5.78
CA THR A 6 -10.99 10.80 4.33
C THR A 6 -10.33 12.14 3.96
N THR A 7 -9.53 12.13 2.90
CA THR A 7 -8.67 13.27 2.53
C THR A 7 -8.82 13.66 1.05
N GLY A 8 -9.90 13.20 0.41
CA GLY A 8 -10.10 13.28 -1.03
C GLY A 8 -8.92 12.64 -1.77
N ASP A 9 -8.42 13.34 -2.79
CA ASP A 9 -7.33 12.90 -3.64
C ASP A 9 -5.92 13.23 -3.11
N ALA A 10 -5.82 13.89 -1.95
CA ALA A 10 -4.55 14.08 -1.27
C ALA A 10 -4.20 12.85 -0.42
N MET A 11 -2.91 12.57 -0.23
CA MET A 11 -2.47 11.60 0.79
C MET A 11 -2.94 12.07 2.18
N GLY A 12 -2.86 13.39 2.43
CA GLY A 12 -3.67 14.05 3.45
C GLY A 12 -3.02 14.25 4.83
N MET A 13 -1.74 13.92 5.02
CA MET A 13 -1.05 14.11 6.31
C MET A 13 -1.19 15.52 6.89
N ASN A 14 -0.97 16.56 6.08
CA ASN A 14 -1.12 17.96 6.53
C ASN A 14 -2.58 18.31 6.85
N MET A 15 -3.53 17.76 6.09
CA MET A 15 -4.97 17.97 6.29
C MET A 15 -5.43 17.34 7.61
N ILE A 16 -5.03 16.10 7.85
CA ILE A 16 -5.33 15.38 9.09
C ILE A 16 -4.68 16.07 10.29
N THR A 17 -3.42 16.51 10.19
CA THR A 17 -2.73 17.19 11.29
C THR A 17 -3.49 18.45 11.73
N LYS A 18 -3.95 19.27 10.78
CA LYS A 18 -4.78 20.46 11.07
C LYS A 18 -6.11 20.10 11.72
N GLY A 19 -6.76 19.03 11.24
CA GLY A 19 -8.01 18.53 11.82
C GLY A 19 -7.82 18.05 13.27
N VAL A 20 -6.74 17.32 13.53
CA VAL A 20 -6.39 16.80 14.86
C VAL A 20 -6.08 17.94 15.82
N ASP A 21 -5.28 18.92 15.42
CA ASP A 21 -4.97 20.10 16.23
C ASP A 21 -6.25 20.83 16.69
N LYS A 22 -7.19 21.04 15.75
CA LYS A 22 -8.48 21.64 16.07
C LYS A 22 -9.34 20.74 16.98
N ALA A 23 -9.38 19.44 16.72
CA ALA A 23 -10.14 18.50 17.54
C ALA A 23 -9.61 18.43 18.98
N LEU A 24 -8.28 18.41 19.15
CA LEU A 24 -7.64 18.44 20.46
C LEU A 24 -7.90 19.75 21.19
N SER A 25 -7.87 20.89 20.48
CA SER A 25 -8.24 22.19 21.05
C SER A 25 -9.67 22.21 21.60
N VAL A 26 -10.62 21.57 20.91
CA VAL A 26 -12.00 21.42 21.39
C VAL A 26 -12.06 20.49 22.60
N LEU A 27 -11.33 19.37 22.58
CA LEU A 27 -11.26 18.47 23.73
C LEU A 27 -10.71 19.15 24.98
N GLN A 28 -9.72 20.04 24.86
CA GLN A 28 -9.20 20.82 25.99
C GLN A 28 -10.25 21.75 26.62
N GLN A 29 -11.26 22.20 25.87
CA GLN A 29 -12.37 22.99 26.44
C GLN A 29 -13.25 22.14 27.37
N HIS A 30 -13.39 20.84 27.08
CA HIS A 30 -14.16 19.89 27.90
C HIS A 30 -13.32 19.27 29.02
N PHE A 31 -12.01 19.16 28.82
CA PHE A 31 -11.06 18.59 29.78
C PHE A 31 -9.91 19.59 30.01
N PRO A 32 -10.11 20.65 30.82
CA PRO A 32 -9.13 21.73 30.97
C PRO A 32 -7.78 21.30 31.55
N SER A 33 -7.74 20.17 32.27
CA SER A 33 -6.50 19.59 32.80
C SER A 33 -5.76 18.70 31.79
N MET A 34 -6.26 18.53 30.57
CA MET A 34 -5.62 17.73 29.53
C MET A 34 -4.46 18.50 28.90
N GLU A 35 -3.26 17.92 28.95
CA GLU A 35 -2.07 18.44 28.27
C GLU A 35 -1.83 17.73 26.94
N ILE A 36 -1.59 18.50 25.88
CA ILE A 36 -1.21 17.96 24.57
C ILE A 36 0.33 17.91 24.51
N LEU A 37 0.89 16.72 24.71
CA LEU A 37 2.35 16.52 24.63
C LEU A 37 2.88 16.62 23.21
N ALA A 38 2.17 16.02 22.25
CA ALA A 38 2.52 16.03 20.83
C ALA A 38 1.28 15.73 19.98
N LEU A 39 1.20 16.34 18.79
CA LEU A 39 0.17 15.99 17.80
C LEU A 39 0.39 14.58 17.20
N SER A 40 1.65 14.13 17.16
CA SER A 40 2.03 12.79 16.74
C SER A 40 2.78 12.09 17.87
N GLY A 41 2.08 11.21 18.59
CA GLY A 41 2.66 10.31 19.59
C GLY A 41 3.11 8.97 19.01
N ASN A 42 3.50 8.93 17.73
CA ASN A 42 3.83 7.71 16.97
C ASN A 42 2.72 6.64 16.85
N TYR A 43 1.50 6.91 17.33
CA TYR A 43 0.36 5.99 17.20
C TYR A 43 -0.39 6.13 15.85
N CYS A 44 0.17 6.88 14.89
CA CYS A 44 -0.37 7.02 13.54
C CYS A 44 -0.32 5.71 12.74
N THR A 45 0.78 4.98 12.55
CA THR A 45 2.23 5.29 12.67
C THR A 45 2.75 5.77 11.31
N ASP A 46 3.65 6.76 11.26
CA ASP A 46 4.14 7.31 9.98
C ASP A 46 5.63 7.13 9.78
N LYS A 47 6.04 6.52 8.67
CA LYS A 47 7.43 6.25 8.27
C LYS A 47 8.20 5.34 9.25
N LYS A 48 7.49 4.52 10.02
CA LYS A 48 8.02 3.47 10.90
C LYS A 48 7.16 2.20 10.80
N PRO A 49 7.78 1.00 10.83
CA PRO A 49 7.03 -0.26 10.85
C PRO A 49 6.15 -0.34 12.10
N SER A 50 4.90 -0.78 11.92
CA SER A 50 3.92 -0.83 13.00
C SER A 50 2.81 -1.83 12.74
N ALA A 51 2.59 -2.75 13.70
CA ALA A 51 1.48 -3.69 13.67
C ALA A 51 0.11 -2.99 13.61
N VAL A 52 0.01 -1.77 14.15
CA VAL A 52 -1.22 -0.98 14.17
C VAL A 52 -1.64 -0.54 12.75
N ASN A 53 -0.66 -0.29 11.85
CA ASN A 53 -0.94 -0.03 10.43
C ASN A 53 -1.30 -1.32 9.68
N TRP A 54 -0.65 -2.44 10.02
CA TRP A 54 -0.95 -3.74 9.43
C TRP A 54 -2.36 -4.23 9.75
N ILE A 55 -2.76 -4.16 11.03
CA ILE A 55 -4.02 -4.72 11.52
C ILE A 55 -5.19 -3.81 11.17
N ASP A 56 -5.08 -2.50 11.48
CA ASP A 56 -6.23 -1.62 11.29
C ASP A 56 -6.20 -0.82 9.97
N GLY A 57 -5.15 -0.96 9.17
CA GLY A 57 -4.92 -0.17 7.96
C GLY A 57 -4.47 1.27 8.20
N ARG A 58 -4.01 1.91 7.12
CA ARG A 58 -3.69 3.35 7.04
C ARG A 58 -3.69 3.80 5.57
N GLY A 59 -4.33 4.92 5.25
CA GLY A 59 -4.46 5.32 3.85
C GLY A 59 -5.49 4.45 3.12
N LYS A 60 -5.06 3.64 2.15
CA LYS A 60 -5.93 2.77 1.35
C LYS A 60 -5.57 1.31 1.59
N SER A 61 -6.56 0.51 1.97
CA SER A 61 -6.44 -0.95 2.06
C SER A 61 -6.94 -1.56 0.75
N VAL A 62 -6.08 -2.31 0.06
CA VAL A 62 -6.33 -2.80 -1.29
C VAL A 62 -6.00 -4.29 -1.39
N VAL A 63 -6.84 -5.02 -2.10
CA VAL A 63 -6.59 -6.39 -2.54
C VAL A 63 -6.55 -6.39 -4.07
N ALA A 64 -5.56 -7.06 -4.66
CA ALA A 64 -5.51 -7.36 -6.08
C ALA A 64 -5.35 -8.87 -6.25
N GLU A 65 -6.05 -9.44 -7.22
CA GLU A 65 -6.03 -10.88 -7.51
C GLU A 65 -6.01 -11.14 -9.01
N ALA A 66 -5.45 -12.27 -9.40
CA ALA A 66 -5.46 -12.77 -10.76
C ALA A 66 -5.47 -14.30 -10.78
N THR A 67 -6.16 -14.87 -11.78
CA THR A 67 -6.05 -16.30 -12.10
C THR A 67 -5.25 -16.44 -13.39
N LEU A 68 -4.17 -17.21 -13.37
CA LEU A 68 -3.32 -17.48 -14.52
C LEU A 68 -3.47 -18.93 -14.93
N LEU A 69 -3.74 -19.15 -16.22
CA LEU A 69 -3.83 -20.48 -16.80
C LEU A 69 -2.50 -21.22 -16.67
N ALA A 70 -2.56 -22.53 -16.43
CA ALA A 70 -1.37 -23.36 -16.24
C ALA A 70 -0.39 -23.28 -17.42
N ASP A 71 -0.90 -23.27 -18.65
CA ASP A 71 -0.10 -23.13 -19.87
C ASP A 71 0.63 -21.78 -19.94
N VAL A 72 -0.01 -20.68 -19.54
CA VAL A 72 0.63 -19.36 -19.43
C VAL A 72 1.74 -19.36 -18.39
N VAL A 73 1.55 -20.03 -17.25
CA VAL A 73 2.59 -20.17 -16.22
C VAL A 73 3.79 -20.94 -16.76
N GLU A 74 3.57 -22.08 -17.42
CA GLU A 74 4.65 -22.89 -18.00
C GLU A 74 5.35 -22.18 -19.16
N ASP A 75 4.58 -21.62 -20.10
CA ASP A 75 5.10 -21.02 -21.33
C ASP A 75 5.72 -19.64 -21.12
N THR A 76 5.24 -18.85 -20.14
CA THR A 76 5.75 -17.50 -19.91
C THR A 76 6.70 -17.46 -18.72
N LEU A 77 6.29 -18.02 -17.58
CA LEU A 77 7.03 -17.93 -16.32
C LEU A 77 8.05 -19.06 -16.15
N LYS A 78 8.03 -20.07 -17.03
CA LYS A 78 9.02 -21.15 -17.08
C LYS A 78 9.13 -21.96 -15.79
N CYS A 79 8.02 -22.06 -15.05
CA CYS A 79 7.86 -22.84 -13.82
C CYS A 79 6.49 -23.52 -13.81
N THR A 80 6.17 -24.25 -12.73
CA THR A 80 4.86 -24.90 -12.58
C THR A 80 4.02 -24.21 -11.50
N VAL A 81 2.70 -24.31 -11.60
CA VAL A 81 1.77 -23.82 -10.57
C VAL A 81 2.10 -24.42 -9.20
N ASP A 82 2.40 -25.72 -9.14
CA ASP A 82 2.75 -26.40 -7.89
C ASP A 82 4.04 -25.85 -7.26
N SER A 83 5.06 -25.57 -8.09
CA SER A 83 6.31 -24.96 -7.58
C SER A 83 6.07 -23.57 -6.99
N LEU A 84 5.24 -22.74 -7.63
CA LEU A 84 4.92 -21.39 -7.17
C LEU A 84 4.14 -21.42 -5.84
N VAL A 85 3.15 -22.30 -5.73
CA VAL A 85 2.36 -22.46 -4.51
C VAL A 85 3.24 -22.92 -3.36
N SER A 86 4.06 -23.95 -3.57
CA SER A 86 4.98 -24.46 -2.54
C SER A 86 5.97 -23.38 -2.10
N LEU A 87 6.61 -22.70 -3.05
CA LEU A 87 7.58 -21.64 -2.74
C LEU A 87 6.92 -20.47 -2.00
N ASN A 88 5.70 -20.08 -2.36
CA ASN A 88 5.00 -19.00 -1.65
C ASN A 88 4.74 -19.37 -0.19
N ILE A 89 4.34 -20.62 0.09
CA ILE A 89 4.14 -21.09 1.46
C ILE A 89 5.47 -21.07 2.22
N ASP A 90 6.51 -21.69 1.68
CA ASP A 90 7.77 -21.86 2.40
C ASP A 90 8.52 -20.54 2.57
N LYS A 91 8.49 -19.66 1.56
CA LYS A 91 9.22 -18.38 1.58
C LYS A 91 8.41 -17.24 2.20
N ASN A 92 7.28 -16.90 1.59
CA ASN A 92 6.55 -15.68 1.94
C ASN A 92 5.76 -15.85 3.23
N LEU A 93 5.30 -17.06 3.56
CA LEU A 93 4.56 -17.33 4.80
C LEU A 93 5.50 -17.86 5.89
N VAL A 94 6.00 -19.09 5.75
CA VAL A 94 6.80 -19.76 6.79
C VAL A 94 8.12 -19.01 7.02
N GLY A 95 8.87 -18.70 5.97
CA GLY A 95 10.12 -17.95 6.07
C GLY A 95 9.96 -16.60 6.77
N SER A 96 8.95 -15.82 6.37
CA SER A 96 8.64 -14.53 7.01
C SER A 96 8.20 -14.68 8.47
N ALA A 97 7.43 -15.73 8.80
CA ALA A 97 7.05 -16.03 10.17
C ALA A 97 8.28 -16.37 11.03
N MET A 98 9.17 -17.21 10.52
CA MET A 98 10.44 -17.56 11.19
C MET A 98 11.35 -16.35 11.39
N ALA A 99 11.30 -15.37 10.47
CA ALA A 99 12.04 -14.12 10.58
C ALA A 99 11.40 -13.08 11.54
N GLY A 100 10.22 -13.35 12.11
CA GLY A 100 9.51 -12.39 12.97
C GLY A 100 8.98 -11.16 12.22
N SER A 101 8.69 -11.31 10.93
CA SER A 101 8.16 -10.23 10.09
C SER A 101 6.74 -9.83 10.49
N VAL A 102 6.47 -8.51 10.51
CA VAL A 102 5.12 -7.95 10.68
C VAL A 102 4.77 -7.18 9.41
N GLY A 103 3.83 -7.73 8.64
CA GLY A 103 3.36 -7.14 7.38
C GLY A 103 4.27 -7.37 6.17
N GLY A 104 5.42 -8.04 6.32
CA GLY A 104 6.31 -8.40 5.22
C GLY A 104 6.18 -9.87 4.83
N PHE A 105 5.01 -10.29 4.35
CA PHE A 105 4.73 -11.66 3.90
C PHE A 105 4.69 -11.72 2.36
N ASN A 106 5.73 -11.19 1.73
CA ASN A 106 5.85 -11.00 0.28
C ASN A 106 7.30 -11.15 -0.17
N ALA A 107 7.55 -11.13 -1.47
CA ALA A 107 8.90 -11.27 -2.02
C ALA A 107 9.62 -9.94 -2.20
N GLN A 108 8.97 -8.96 -2.82
CA GLN A 108 9.57 -7.68 -3.18
C GLN A 108 8.56 -6.52 -3.33
N ALA A 109 7.46 -6.50 -2.57
CA ALA A 109 6.46 -5.44 -2.67
C ALA A 109 7.07 -4.04 -2.56
N ALA A 110 8.07 -3.85 -1.69
CA ALA A 110 8.78 -2.59 -1.52
C ALA A 110 9.44 -2.06 -2.80
N ASN A 111 9.97 -2.94 -3.67
CA ASN A 111 10.59 -2.52 -4.93
C ASN A 111 9.56 -1.87 -5.86
N ALA A 112 8.42 -2.55 -6.07
CA ALA A 112 7.36 -2.05 -6.94
C ALA A 112 6.74 -0.76 -6.38
N VAL A 113 6.46 -0.73 -5.07
CA VAL A 113 5.93 0.47 -4.39
C VAL A 113 6.90 1.64 -4.54
N ALA A 114 8.19 1.46 -4.24
CA ALA A 114 9.18 2.53 -4.34
C ALA A 114 9.30 3.08 -5.76
N ALA A 115 9.35 2.21 -6.78
CA ALA A 115 9.43 2.61 -8.18
C ALA A 115 8.22 3.46 -8.59
N ILE A 116 7.00 3.00 -8.28
CA ILE A 116 5.77 3.73 -8.61
C ILE A 116 5.70 5.04 -7.81
N PHE A 117 6.10 5.04 -6.54
CA PHE A 117 6.07 6.22 -5.67
C PHE A 117 6.97 7.33 -6.22
N ILE A 118 8.21 6.98 -6.59
CA ILE A 118 9.17 7.93 -7.15
C ILE A 118 8.66 8.47 -8.50
N ALA A 119 8.17 7.59 -9.38
CA ALA A 119 7.65 7.97 -10.69
C ALA A 119 6.43 8.90 -10.60
N THR A 120 5.56 8.68 -9.61
CA THR A 120 4.28 9.39 -9.48
C THR A 120 4.29 10.51 -8.44
N GLY A 121 5.46 10.85 -7.88
CA GLY A 121 5.62 12.00 -6.96
C GLY A 121 5.03 11.80 -5.57
N GLN A 122 4.97 10.56 -5.10
CA GLN A 122 4.59 10.21 -3.73
C GLN A 122 5.75 10.46 -2.77
N ASP A 123 5.51 10.25 -1.46
CA ASP A 123 6.56 10.35 -0.43
C ASP A 123 7.32 9.01 -0.32
N PRO A 124 8.59 8.91 -0.77
CA PRO A 124 9.30 7.63 -0.78
C PRO A 124 9.57 7.06 0.61
N ALA A 125 9.55 7.90 1.67
CA ALA A 125 9.74 7.40 3.03
C ALA A 125 8.54 6.56 3.51
N GLN A 126 7.36 6.75 2.89
CA GLN A 126 6.15 5.98 3.22
C GLN A 126 6.13 4.59 2.57
N VAL A 127 7.19 4.21 1.83
CA VAL A 127 7.40 2.81 1.40
C VAL A 127 7.43 1.88 2.61
N VAL A 128 7.89 2.34 3.78
CA VAL A 128 7.93 1.56 5.03
C VAL A 128 6.55 1.00 5.38
N GLU A 129 5.49 1.79 5.28
CA GLU A 129 4.11 1.33 5.54
C GLU A 129 3.43 0.79 4.29
N SER A 130 3.64 1.46 3.15
CA SER A 130 2.91 1.18 1.91
C SER A 130 3.35 -0.12 1.25
N SER A 131 4.48 -0.68 1.65
CA SER A 131 4.95 -1.99 1.18
C SER A 131 4.52 -3.17 2.06
N MET A 132 3.80 -2.91 3.16
CA MET A 132 3.20 -4.00 3.94
C MET A 132 2.23 -4.78 3.04
N CYS A 133 2.53 -6.05 2.83
CA CYS A 133 1.85 -6.90 1.87
C CYS A 133 1.92 -8.35 2.32
N ILE A 134 0.80 -9.07 2.17
CA ILE A 134 0.75 -10.52 2.16
C ILE A 134 0.42 -11.02 0.76
N THR A 135 1.28 -11.91 0.24
CA THR A 135 1.11 -12.58 -1.03
C THR A 135 0.64 -14.01 -0.78
N THR A 136 -0.46 -14.39 -1.44
CA THR A 136 -1.00 -15.76 -1.37
C THR A 136 -1.04 -16.36 -2.76
N MET A 137 -0.64 -17.62 -2.88
CA MET A 137 -0.76 -18.41 -4.09
C MET A 137 -1.45 -19.72 -3.76
N SER A 138 -2.41 -20.12 -4.59
CA SER A 138 -3.15 -21.37 -4.45
C SER A 138 -3.58 -21.90 -5.81
N LYS A 139 -3.98 -23.17 -5.87
CA LYS A 139 -4.51 -23.77 -7.10
C LYS A 139 -5.99 -23.44 -7.26
N ALA A 140 -6.36 -22.94 -8.42
CA ALA A 140 -7.75 -22.88 -8.90
C ALA A 140 -7.94 -23.96 -9.97
N GLY A 141 -8.19 -25.20 -9.54
CA GLY A 141 -8.08 -26.36 -10.44
C GLY A 141 -6.62 -26.63 -10.79
N ASN A 142 -6.27 -26.51 -12.08
CA ASN A 142 -4.88 -26.59 -12.54
C ASN A 142 -4.19 -25.22 -12.62
N ASP A 143 -4.97 -24.14 -12.54
CA ASP A 143 -4.50 -22.78 -12.73
C ASP A 143 -3.98 -22.17 -11.43
N LEU A 144 -3.21 -21.10 -11.54
CA LEU A 144 -2.67 -20.36 -10.41
C LEU A 144 -3.62 -19.22 -10.03
N LEU A 145 -4.15 -19.24 -8.80
CA LEU A 145 -4.75 -18.07 -8.17
C LEU A 145 -3.68 -17.37 -7.32
N ILE A 146 -3.35 -16.14 -7.69
CA ILE A 146 -2.45 -15.26 -6.94
C ILE A 146 -3.24 -14.06 -6.39
N SER A 147 -2.96 -13.67 -5.15
CA SER A 147 -3.46 -12.43 -4.58
C SER A 147 -2.40 -11.69 -3.78
N VAL A 148 -2.51 -10.36 -3.73
CA VAL A 148 -1.76 -9.50 -2.81
C VAL A 148 -2.74 -8.66 -2.01
N THR A 149 -2.54 -8.59 -0.70
CA THR A 149 -3.32 -7.74 0.22
C THR A 149 -2.40 -6.73 0.88
N MET A 150 -2.71 -5.45 0.67
CA MET A 150 -1.90 -4.32 1.11
C MET A 150 -2.76 -3.36 1.95
N PRO A 151 -2.74 -3.45 3.28
CA PRO A 151 -3.69 -2.73 4.14
C PRO A 151 -3.36 -1.25 4.33
N SER A 152 -2.14 -0.81 3.98
CA SER A 152 -1.60 0.49 4.38
C SER A 152 -0.99 1.33 3.24
N ILE A 153 -1.58 1.33 2.04
CA ILE A 153 -1.05 2.11 0.90
C ILE A 153 -1.34 3.61 1.10
N GLU A 154 -0.29 4.40 1.23
CA GLU A 154 -0.38 5.85 1.43
C GLU A 154 -0.04 6.60 0.15
N VAL A 155 -1.07 6.94 -0.61
CA VAL A 155 -0.94 7.65 -1.88
C VAL A 155 -1.87 8.84 -1.99
N GLY A 156 -1.48 9.79 -2.83
CA GLY A 156 -2.29 10.91 -3.27
C GLY A 156 -1.91 11.36 -4.68
N VAL A 157 -2.82 12.05 -5.34
CA VAL A 157 -2.59 12.64 -6.67
C VAL A 157 -2.64 14.16 -6.63
N VAL A 158 -2.78 14.75 -5.43
CA VAL A 158 -2.74 16.18 -5.15
C VAL A 158 -1.80 16.49 -3.99
N GLY A 159 -0.92 17.46 -4.18
CA GLY A 159 0.02 17.96 -3.17
C GLY A 159 1.37 17.22 -3.16
N GLY A 160 2.35 17.77 -2.44
CA GLY A 160 3.70 17.20 -2.40
C GLY A 160 4.36 17.19 -3.78
N GLY A 161 4.99 16.08 -4.14
CA GLY A 161 5.69 15.91 -5.42
C GLY A 161 4.77 15.74 -6.64
N THR A 162 3.47 15.51 -6.46
CA THR A 162 2.54 15.20 -7.56
C THR A 162 2.28 16.37 -8.50
N GLY A 163 2.63 17.59 -8.08
CA GLY A 163 2.52 18.80 -8.89
C GLY A 163 3.72 19.08 -9.79
N LEU A 164 4.83 18.34 -9.63
CA LEU A 164 5.99 18.48 -10.49
C LEU A 164 5.70 17.91 -11.88
N ALA A 165 6.14 18.60 -12.94
CA ALA A 165 5.72 18.31 -14.31
C ALA A 165 5.96 16.85 -14.75
N ALA A 166 7.10 16.25 -14.39
CA ALA A 166 7.42 14.87 -14.76
C ALA A 166 6.51 13.87 -14.03
N GLN A 167 6.38 13.99 -12.71
CA GLN A 167 5.54 13.15 -11.88
C GLN A 167 4.06 13.28 -12.24
N ARG A 168 3.65 14.51 -12.58
CA ARG A 168 2.32 14.83 -13.11
C ARG A 168 2.04 14.07 -14.41
N GLY A 169 2.99 14.08 -15.34
CA GLY A 169 2.89 13.31 -16.58
C GLY A 169 2.71 11.81 -16.33
N CYS A 170 3.43 11.22 -15.38
CA CYS A 170 3.24 9.82 -15.00
C CYS A 170 1.84 9.54 -14.43
N LEU A 171 1.29 10.44 -13.60
CA LEU A 171 -0.08 10.32 -13.08
C LEU A 171 -1.13 10.44 -14.19
N GLU A 172 -0.89 11.29 -15.19
CA GLU A 172 -1.75 11.46 -16.36
C GLU A 172 -1.72 10.23 -17.29
N LEU A 173 -0.56 9.59 -17.47
CA LEU A 173 -0.45 8.31 -18.18
C LEU A 173 -1.27 7.20 -17.52
N ILE A 174 -1.35 7.20 -16.17
CA ILE A 174 -2.21 6.28 -15.41
C ILE A 174 -3.70 6.67 -15.51
N GLY A 175 -4.02 7.90 -15.92
CA GLY A 175 -5.38 8.43 -15.97
C GLY A 175 -5.89 8.98 -14.63
N CYS A 176 -5.00 9.25 -13.67
CA CYS A 176 -5.36 9.73 -12.32
C CYS A 176 -4.75 11.09 -11.96
N GLY A 177 -4.33 11.87 -12.97
CA GLY A 177 -3.72 13.18 -12.78
C GLY A 177 -4.65 14.18 -12.08
N GLY A 178 -4.45 14.42 -10.77
CA GLY A 178 -5.05 15.53 -10.04
C GLY A 178 -6.37 15.22 -9.37
N PRO A 179 -7.06 16.23 -8.82
CA PRO A 179 -8.28 16.01 -8.07
C PRO A 179 -9.40 15.51 -8.99
N SER A 180 -10.14 14.49 -8.54
CA SER A 180 -11.38 14.10 -9.18
C SER A 180 -12.46 15.13 -8.85
N LYS A 181 -13.04 15.75 -9.88
CA LYS A 181 -14.09 16.78 -9.71
C LYS A 181 -15.45 16.17 -9.37
N GLU A 182 -15.73 14.98 -9.90
CA GLU A 182 -17.04 14.33 -9.75
C GLU A 182 -17.12 13.50 -8.47
N SER A 183 -16.03 12.82 -8.10
CA SER A 183 -16.00 11.93 -6.94
C SER A 183 -14.65 12.04 -6.22
N PRO A 184 -14.53 12.94 -5.23
CA PRO A 184 -13.29 13.19 -4.50
C PRO A 184 -12.67 11.91 -3.93
N GLY A 185 -11.39 11.69 -4.23
CA GLY A 185 -10.63 10.52 -3.78
C GLY A 185 -10.57 9.37 -4.79
N THR A 186 -11.37 9.40 -5.87
CA THR A 186 -11.39 8.33 -6.88
C THR A 186 -10.05 8.19 -7.59
N ASN A 187 -9.33 9.29 -7.84
CA ASN A 187 -8.04 9.22 -8.53
C ASN A 187 -6.94 8.68 -7.60
N ALA A 188 -6.95 9.07 -6.32
CA ALA A 188 -6.05 8.45 -5.33
C ALA A 188 -6.36 6.95 -5.10
N GLN A 189 -7.64 6.54 -5.17
CA GLN A 189 -8.02 5.13 -5.13
C GLN A 189 -7.52 4.38 -6.38
N LEU A 190 -7.67 4.95 -7.58
CA LEU A 190 -7.13 4.38 -8.81
C LEU A 190 -5.61 4.16 -8.70
N LEU A 191 -4.86 5.17 -8.25
CA LEU A 191 -3.42 5.01 -8.04
C LEU A 191 -3.10 3.88 -7.04
N SER A 192 -3.85 3.75 -5.94
CA SER A 192 -3.63 2.67 -4.97
C SER A 192 -3.87 1.27 -5.57
N ARG A 193 -4.84 1.14 -6.49
CA ARG A 193 -5.09 -0.13 -7.23
C ARG A 193 -3.95 -0.42 -8.21
N VAL A 194 -3.42 0.60 -8.88
CA VAL A 194 -2.26 0.46 -9.77
C VAL A 194 -1.01 0.05 -9.01
N VAL A 195 -0.79 0.59 -7.81
CA VAL A 195 0.29 0.15 -6.91
C VAL A 195 0.14 -1.34 -6.57
N ALA A 196 -1.04 -1.77 -6.12
CA ALA A 196 -1.29 -3.16 -5.78
C ALA A 196 -1.14 -4.11 -6.99
N ALA A 197 -1.63 -3.71 -8.17
CA ALA A 197 -1.46 -4.48 -9.40
C ALA A 197 0.01 -4.58 -9.84
N GLY A 198 0.78 -3.50 -9.68
CA GLY A 198 2.22 -3.49 -9.92
C GLY A 198 2.97 -4.40 -8.95
N VAL A 199 2.58 -4.42 -7.67
CA VAL A 199 3.10 -5.37 -6.68
C VAL A 199 2.76 -6.80 -7.06
N LEU A 200 1.50 -7.12 -7.37
CA LEU A 200 1.10 -8.47 -7.81
C LEU A 200 1.94 -8.96 -8.99
N SER A 201 2.18 -8.09 -9.96
CA SER A 201 2.97 -8.41 -11.15
C SER A 201 4.44 -8.66 -10.81
N ALA A 202 5.02 -7.85 -9.93
CA ALA A 202 6.39 -8.00 -9.46
C ALA A 202 6.57 -9.26 -8.58
N GLU A 203 5.58 -9.58 -7.75
CA GLU A 203 5.56 -10.80 -6.94
C GLU A 203 5.55 -12.03 -7.85
N LEU A 204 4.64 -12.08 -8.82
CA LEU A 204 4.54 -13.18 -9.77
C LEU A 204 5.87 -13.42 -10.50
N SER A 205 6.48 -12.36 -11.03
CA SER A 205 7.72 -12.45 -11.81
C SER A 205 8.93 -12.87 -10.97
N LEU A 206 9.07 -12.38 -9.74
CA LEU A 206 10.20 -12.77 -8.90
C LEU A 206 10.02 -14.19 -8.36
N MET A 207 8.81 -14.55 -7.93
CA MET A 207 8.54 -15.89 -7.43
C MET A 207 8.76 -16.97 -8.48
N SER A 208 8.52 -16.68 -9.76
CA SER A 208 8.84 -17.61 -10.85
C SER A 208 10.33 -17.72 -11.18
N GLY A 209 11.14 -16.72 -10.78
CA GLY A 209 12.57 -16.67 -11.06
C GLY A 209 13.47 -17.20 -9.93
N LEU A 210 12.89 -17.65 -8.82
CA LEU A 210 13.56 -18.20 -7.64
C LEU A 210 13.51 -19.73 -7.67
#